data_AF-A0A1F7IQZ8-F1
#
_entry.id   AF-A0A1F7IQZ8-F1
#
_cell.length_a   1.000
_cell.length_b   1.000
_cell.length_c   1.000
_cell.angle_alpha   90.00
_cell.angle_beta   90.00
_cell.angle_gamma   90.00
#
_symmetry.space_group_name_H-M   'P 1'
#
loop_
_entity.id
_entity.type
_entity.pdbx_description
1 polymer ?
#
loop_
_entity_poly.entity_id
_entity_poly.type
_entity_poly.pdbx_seq_one_letter_code
_entity_poly.pdbx_strand_id
1 'polypeptide(L)'
;MYNNVPQYIKDTLKGEPVDFIVQSSHDYAKRRFGSILLVVSALFSPALIFPLAFSFPLIHIIVSGSTQIKVNGILQTFNRSNPWGAIVFALIPAVFSLFFIIPMLLTFKKGLLFIRKKGHWYAGTNQYLIEFNDNSVNYYKWSEFENTYNIKNRKDAMDIILTLKKSKINNETGLDLSSKDKLNNMNITINGKPLNVQEIKKAHSFFMHKIGLLGIQNGGLVLNMIKHNMERYKTDKQV
;
A
#
# COMPACT_ATOMS: atom_id res chain seq x y z
N MET A 1 16.51 -22.20 14.08
CA MET A 1 15.61 -21.06 13.84
C MET A 1 16.34 -19.72 13.58
N TYR A 2 17.66 -19.61 13.79
CA TYR A 2 18.37 -18.31 13.80
C TYR A 2 19.27 -18.00 12.58
N ASN A 3 19.45 -18.91 11.63
CA ASN A 3 20.44 -18.73 10.56
C ASN A 3 20.09 -17.58 9.59
N ASN A 4 18.79 -17.29 9.41
CA ASN A 4 18.32 -16.23 8.50
C ASN A 4 18.01 -14.91 9.21
N VAL A 5 18.24 -14.83 10.52
CA VAL A 5 18.01 -13.60 11.30
C VAL A 5 19.24 -12.68 11.12
N PRO A 6 19.05 -11.42 10.71
CA PRO A 6 20.13 -10.44 10.59
C PRO A 6 20.94 -10.27 11.89
N GLN A 7 22.24 -10.03 11.76
CA GLN A 7 23.15 -9.96 12.92
C GLN A 7 22.75 -8.86 13.91
N TYR A 8 22.34 -7.68 13.42
CA TYR A 8 21.90 -6.57 14.28
C TYR A 8 20.70 -6.94 15.18
N ILE A 9 19.80 -7.81 14.72
CA ILE A 9 18.67 -8.29 15.53
C ILE A 9 19.18 -9.22 16.64
N LYS A 10 20.10 -10.12 16.30
CA LYS A 10 20.72 -11.03 17.27
C LYS A 10 21.48 -10.26 18.35
N ASP A 11 22.21 -9.23 17.96
CA ASP A 11 22.98 -8.39 18.88
C ASP A 11 22.05 -7.59 19.79
N THR A 12 20.94 -7.08 19.26
CA THR A 12 19.92 -6.33 20.03
C THR A 12 19.20 -7.23 21.05
N LEU A 13 18.97 -8.50 20.72
CA LEU A 13 18.29 -9.47 21.59
C LEU A 13 19.26 -10.23 22.52
N LYS A 14 20.55 -9.88 22.50
CA LYS A 14 21.57 -10.61 23.26
C LYS A 14 21.32 -10.44 24.76
N GLY A 15 20.97 -11.54 25.42
CA GLY A 15 20.75 -11.59 26.87
C GLY A 15 19.28 -11.64 27.30
N GLU A 16 18.32 -11.48 26.38
CA GLU A 16 16.91 -11.70 26.66
C GLU A 16 16.44 -13.09 26.18
N PRO A 17 15.64 -13.83 26.97
CA PRO A 17 14.98 -15.02 26.47
C PRO A 17 13.91 -14.62 25.44
N VAL A 18 14.09 -15.12 24.21
CA VAL A 18 13.21 -14.84 23.07
C VAL A 18 12.33 -16.05 22.80
N ASP A 19 11.01 -15.87 22.86
CA ASP A 19 10.01 -16.91 22.61
C ASP A 19 9.90 -17.21 21.10
N PHE A 20 9.93 -16.16 20.27
CA PHE A 20 9.91 -16.30 18.82
C PHE A 20 10.62 -15.14 18.12
N ILE A 21 11.15 -15.43 16.93
CA ILE A 21 11.60 -14.41 15.96
C ILE A 21 11.02 -14.77 14.60
N VAL A 22 10.30 -13.83 14.00
CA VAL A 22 9.65 -14.02 12.70
C VAL A 22 9.80 -12.80 11.82
N GLN A 23 9.94 -13.02 10.51
CA GLN A 23 9.84 -11.94 9.53
C GLN A 23 8.45 -11.95 8.91
N SER A 24 7.80 -10.79 8.86
CA SER A 24 6.59 -10.64 8.07
C SER A 24 6.92 -10.77 6.58
N SER A 25 6.16 -11.62 5.87
CA SER A 25 6.31 -11.81 4.42
C SER A 25 6.15 -10.52 3.64
N HIS A 26 5.33 -9.60 4.14
CA HIS A 26 5.00 -8.33 3.50
C HIS A 26 4.82 -7.23 4.54
N ASP A 27 5.17 -6.00 4.17
CA ASP A 27 4.84 -4.81 4.96
C ASP A 27 3.36 -4.46 4.77
N TYR A 28 2.57 -4.41 5.85
CA TYR A 28 1.12 -4.17 5.78
C TYR A 28 0.78 -2.80 5.17
N ALA A 29 1.45 -1.75 5.63
CA ALA A 29 1.19 -0.38 5.18
C ALA A 29 1.58 -0.24 3.70
N LYS A 30 2.77 -0.72 3.32
CA LYS A 30 3.23 -0.67 1.93
C LYS A 30 2.38 -1.55 1.02
N ARG A 31 2.04 -2.78 1.42
CA ARG A 31 1.20 -3.66 0.60
C ARG A 31 -0.15 -3.03 0.32
N ARG A 32 -0.79 -2.43 1.32
CA ARG A 32 -2.09 -1.78 1.13
C ARG A 32 -1.98 -0.51 0.30
N PHE A 33 -0.96 0.31 0.52
CA PHE A 33 -0.69 1.49 -0.31
C PHE A 33 -0.41 1.08 -1.77
N GLY A 34 0.36 0.02 -1.96
CA GLY A 34 0.63 -0.57 -3.27
C GLY A 34 -0.64 -1.08 -3.96
N SER A 35 -1.54 -1.73 -3.22
CA SER A 35 -2.85 -2.13 -3.76
C SER A 35 -3.69 -0.93 -4.20
N ILE A 36 -3.71 0.16 -3.42
CA ILE A 36 -4.41 1.39 -3.79
C ILE A 36 -3.80 1.98 -5.08
N LEU A 37 -2.46 2.05 -5.16
CA LEU A 37 -1.77 2.52 -6.37
C LEU A 37 -2.13 1.68 -7.59
N LEU A 38 -2.17 0.34 -7.47
CA LEU A 38 -2.57 -0.53 -8.58
C LEU A 38 -4.01 -0.29 -9.03
N VAL A 39 -4.96 -0.09 -8.09
CA VAL A 39 -6.35 0.23 -8.42
C VAL A 39 -6.43 1.56 -9.16
N VAL A 40 -5.72 2.58 -8.67
CA VAL A 40 -5.66 3.89 -9.34
C VAL A 40 -5.08 3.74 -10.75
N SER A 41 -3.95 3.05 -10.91
CA SER A 41 -3.36 2.80 -12.24
C SER A 41 -4.33 2.05 -13.17
N ALA A 42 -5.11 1.09 -12.66
CA ALA A 42 -6.09 0.36 -13.45
C ALA A 42 -7.24 1.26 -13.93
N LEU A 43 -7.68 2.24 -13.14
CA LEU A 43 -8.71 3.21 -13.55
C LEU A 43 -8.25 4.08 -14.72
N PHE A 44 -6.94 4.36 -14.82
CA PHE A 44 -6.35 5.12 -15.93
C PHE A 44 -5.93 4.23 -17.12
N SER A 45 -6.05 2.90 -17.01
CA SER A 45 -5.69 1.98 -18.10
C SER A 45 -6.40 2.22 -19.44
N PRO A 46 -7.65 2.74 -19.51
CA PRO A 46 -8.25 3.12 -20.79
C PRO A 46 -7.46 4.19 -21.56
N ALA A 47 -6.63 5.00 -20.88
CA ALA A 47 -5.75 5.97 -21.54
C ALA A 47 -4.70 5.30 -22.45
N LEU A 48 -4.40 4.00 -22.25
CA LEU A 48 -3.54 3.23 -23.15
C LEU A 48 -4.18 2.95 -24.52
N ILE A 49 -5.52 2.91 -24.57
CA ILE A 49 -6.27 2.62 -25.79
C ILE A 49 -6.34 3.87 -26.68
N PHE A 50 -6.29 5.07 -26.08
CA PHE A 50 -6.45 6.33 -26.78
C PHE A 50 -5.41 6.54 -27.91
N PRO A 51 -4.08 6.39 -27.70
CA PRO A 51 -3.12 6.46 -28.80
C PRO A 51 -3.36 5.43 -29.92
N LEU A 52 -3.79 4.21 -29.56
CA LEU A 52 -4.03 3.14 -30.52
C LEU A 52 -5.24 3.46 -31.40
N ALA A 53 -6.32 3.96 -30.82
CA ALA A 53 -7.52 4.35 -31.55
C ALA A 53 -7.24 5.48 -32.55
N PHE A 54 -6.44 6.48 -32.16
CA PHE A 54 -6.08 7.61 -33.02
C PHE A 54 -4.99 7.30 -34.05
N SER A 55 -4.28 6.18 -33.89
CA SER A 55 -3.29 5.69 -34.87
C SER A 55 -3.92 4.96 -36.06
N PHE A 56 -5.25 4.76 -36.07
CA PHE A 56 -5.97 4.04 -37.11
C PHE A 56 -5.66 4.51 -38.55
N PRO A 57 -5.64 5.83 -38.86
CA PRO A 57 -5.37 6.28 -40.23
C PRO A 57 -3.96 5.89 -40.71
N LEU A 58 -2.98 5.89 -39.80
CA LEU A 58 -1.61 5.47 -40.09
C LEU A 58 -1.54 3.96 -40.36
N ILE A 59 -2.18 3.15 -39.52
CA ILE A 59 -2.28 1.70 -39.71
C ILE A 59 -2.98 1.39 -41.04
N HIS A 60 -4.04 2.13 -41.37
CA HIS A 60 -4.76 1.97 -42.63
C HIS A 60 -3.88 2.28 -43.85
N ILE A 61 -3.11 3.38 -43.86
CA ILE A 61 -2.16 3.67 -44.96
C ILE A 61 -1.13 2.54 -45.14
N ILE A 62 -0.67 1.92 -44.06
CA ILE A 62 0.27 0.80 -44.13
C ILE A 62 -0.39 -0.41 -44.79
N VAL A 63 -1.64 -0.73 -44.45
CA VAL A 63 -2.34 -1.93 -44.94
C VAL A 63 -2.95 -1.74 -46.33
N SER A 64 -3.73 -0.68 -46.55
CA SER A 64 -4.52 -0.45 -47.76
C SER A 64 -3.92 0.60 -48.72
N GLY A 65 -2.82 1.23 -48.33
CA GLY A 65 -2.09 2.19 -49.18
C GLY A 65 -2.63 3.62 -49.15
N SER A 66 -3.89 3.83 -48.74
CA SER A 66 -4.47 5.17 -48.57
C SER A 66 -5.57 5.22 -47.50
N THR A 67 -5.85 6.41 -46.97
CA THR A 67 -6.94 6.67 -46.04
C THR A 67 -7.54 8.05 -46.30
N GLN A 68 -8.81 8.23 -45.99
CA GLN A 68 -9.48 9.53 -46.07
C GLN A 68 -9.69 10.10 -44.67
N ILE A 69 -9.28 11.34 -44.44
CA ILE A 69 -9.45 12.05 -43.17
C ILE A 69 -10.16 13.36 -43.47
N LYS A 70 -11.18 13.69 -42.67
CA LYS A 70 -11.90 14.95 -42.77
C LYS A 70 -11.15 16.02 -41.96
N VAL A 71 -10.57 17.00 -42.63
CA VAL A 71 -9.86 18.13 -42.02
C VAL A 71 -10.66 19.39 -42.30
N ASN A 72 -11.10 20.10 -41.25
CA ASN A 72 -11.90 21.33 -41.36
C ASN A 72 -13.14 21.21 -42.26
N GLY A 73 -13.82 20.06 -42.21
CA GLY A 73 -15.01 19.83 -43.04
C GLY A 73 -14.73 19.24 -44.43
N ILE A 74 -13.48 19.24 -44.90
CA ILE A 74 -13.09 18.78 -46.24
C ILE A 74 -12.45 17.40 -46.14
N LEU A 75 -12.91 16.46 -46.99
CA LEU A 75 -12.33 15.13 -47.07
C LEU A 75 -11.00 15.19 -47.83
N GLN A 76 -9.90 14.79 -47.19
CA GLN A 76 -8.57 14.74 -47.78
C GLN A 76 -8.05 13.31 -47.81
N THR A 77 -7.44 12.91 -48.93
CA THR A 77 -6.85 11.57 -49.08
C THR A 77 -5.37 11.61 -48.76
N PHE A 78 -4.94 10.78 -47.81
CA PHE A 78 -3.56 10.58 -47.43
C PHE A 78 -3.10 9.19 -47.88
N ASN A 79 -1.86 9.09 -48.34
CA ASN A 79 -1.30 7.85 -48.88
C ASN A 79 0.17 7.72 -48.46
N ARG A 80 0.84 6.64 -48.88
CA ARG A 80 2.26 6.41 -48.52
C ARG A 80 3.20 7.52 -48.99
N SER A 81 2.91 8.19 -50.11
CA SER A 81 3.70 9.32 -50.63
C SER A 81 3.41 10.65 -49.92
N ASN A 82 2.25 10.80 -49.27
CA ASN A 82 1.88 11.95 -48.47
C ASN A 82 1.25 11.50 -47.14
N PRO A 83 2.04 10.95 -46.20
CA PRO A 83 1.52 10.39 -44.95
C PRO A 83 1.36 11.46 -43.86
N TRP A 84 1.86 12.68 -44.08
CA TRP A 84 2.05 13.69 -43.03
C TRP A 84 0.77 14.05 -42.27
N GLY A 85 -0.37 14.18 -42.95
CA GLY A 85 -1.63 14.45 -42.26
C GLY A 85 -2.07 13.33 -41.33
N ALA A 86 -1.89 12.06 -41.74
CA ALA A 86 -2.17 10.90 -40.90
C ALA A 86 -1.16 10.78 -39.74
N ILE A 87 0.11 11.13 -39.98
CA ILE A 87 1.15 11.15 -38.93
C ILE A 87 0.80 12.19 -37.86
N VAL A 88 0.52 13.43 -38.24
CA VAL A 88 0.16 14.50 -37.29
C VAL A 88 -1.11 14.16 -36.52
N PHE A 89 -2.10 13.58 -37.21
CA PHE A 89 -3.36 13.12 -36.60
C PHE A 89 -3.14 12.07 -35.50
N ALA A 90 -2.19 11.15 -35.67
CA ALA A 90 -1.87 10.16 -34.65
C ALA A 90 -0.91 10.70 -33.58
N LEU A 91 0.05 11.55 -33.97
CA LEU A 91 1.13 12.02 -33.10
C LEU A 91 0.61 12.94 -31.99
N ILE A 92 -0.33 13.84 -32.30
CA ILE A 92 -0.86 14.78 -31.29
C ILE A 92 -1.55 14.03 -30.14
N PRO A 93 -2.52 13.11 -30.39
CA PRO A 93 -3.09 12.24 -29.37
C PRO A 93 -2.04 11.39 -28.65
N ALA A 94 -1.05 10.85 -29.35
CA ALA A 94 -0.01 10.02 -28.75
C ALA A 94 0.85 10.82 -27.75
N VAL A 95 1.33 12.01 -28.14
CA VAL A 95 2.13 12.90 -27.27
C VAL A 95 1.30 13.37 -26.07
N PHE A 96 0.05 13.77 -26.30
CA PHE A 96 -0.85 14.14 -25.20
C PHE A 96 -1.07 12.99 -24.22
N SER A 97 -1.21 11.76 -24.73
CA SER A 97 -1.40 10.58 -23.89
C SER A 97 -0.18 10.22 -23.06
N LEU A 98 1.04 10.57 -23.49
CA LEU A 98 2.25 10.32 -22.71
C LEU A 98 2.19 11.00 -21.33
N PHE A 99 1.53 12.17 -21.22
CA PHE A 99 1.32 12.85 -19.93
C PHE A 99 0.51 12.02 -18.94
N PHE A 100 -0.34 11.10 -19.40
CA PHE A 100 -1.13 10.21 -18.56
C PHE A 100 -0.48 8.84 -18.41
N ILE A 101 0.07 8.30 -19.51
CA ILE A 101 0.65 6.96 -19.56
C ILE A 101 1.94 6.89 -18.72
N ILE A 102 2.81 7.89 -18.78
CA ILE A 102 4.08 7.85 -18.04
C ILE A 102 3.84 7.84 -16.51
N PRO A 103 3.07 8.78 -15.92
CA PRO A 103 2.74 8.70 -14.50
C PRO A 103 2.00 7.41 -14.11
N MET A 104 1.11 6.92 -14.96
CA MET A 104 0.40 5.66 -14.73
C MET A 104 1.38 4.47 -14.66
N LEU A 105 2.34 4.36 -15.58
CA LEU A 105 3.34 3.29 -15.55
C LEU A 105 4.27 3.40 -14.33
N LEU A 106 4.65 4.62 -13.94
CA LEU A 106 5.47 4.86 -12.76
C LEU A 106 4.74 4.47 -11.47
N THR A 107 3.47 4.85 -11.34
CA THR A 107 2.62 4.49 -10.19
C THR A 107 2.35 2.99 -10.14
N PHE A 108 2.11 2.36 -11.30
CA PHE A 108 1.94 0.90 -11.40
C PHE A 108 3.20 0.15 -10.94
N LYS A 109 4.38 0.57 -11.43
CA LYS A 109 5.66 -0.01 -11.03
C LYS A 109 5.90 0.15 -9.53
N LYS A 110 5.66 1.35 -8.97
CA LYS A 110 5.77 1.59 -7.52
C LYS A 110 4.78 0.74 -6.71
N GLY A 111 3.54 0.61 -7.17
CA GLY A 111 2.53 -0.22 -6.54
C GLY A 111 2.96 -1.68 -6.43
N LEU A 112 3.50 -2.24 -7.53
CA LEU A 112 4.02 -3.60 -7.56
C LEU A 112 5.21 -3.79 -6.61
N LEU A 113 6.15 -2.83 -6.58
CA LEU A 113 7.29 -2.86 -5.66
C LEU A 113 6.84 -2.82 -4.19
N PHE A 114 5.86 -2.00 -3.85
CA PHE A 114 5.31 -1.92 -2.50
C PHE A 114 4.58 -3.20 -2.06
N ILE A 115 3.83 -3.83 -2.96
CA ILE A 115 3.19 -5.11 -2.67
C ILE A 115 4.21 -6.21 -2.41
N ARG A 116 5.35 -6.20 -3.10
CA ARG A 116 6.41 -7.21 -2.98
C ARG A 116 7.43 -6.92 -1.87
N LYS A 117 7.41 -5.74 -1.25
CA LYS A 117 8.38 -5.39 -0.20
C LYS A 117 8.12 -6.27 1.03
N LYS A 118 9.16 -6.99 1.45
CA LYS A 118 9.16 -7.78 2.70
C LYS A 118 8.81 -6.88 3.89
N GLY A 119 8.17 -7.46 4.88
CA GLY A 119 7.80 -6.77 6.10
C GLY A 119 8.92 -6.75 7.13
N HIS A 120 8.61 -6.14 8.27
CA HIS A 120 9.50 -6.02 9.41
C HIS A 120 9.77 -7.36 10.09
N TRP A 121 10.85 -7.41 10.85
CA TRP A 121 11.12 -8.50 11.77
C TRP A 121 10.45 -8.23 13.11
N TYR A 122 9.94 -9.27 13.72
CA TYR A 122 9.29 -9.23 15.02
C TYR A 122 9.92 -10.27 15.92
N ALA A 123 10.25 -9.87 17.15
CA ALA A 123 10.67 -10.78 18.21
C ALA A 123 9.70 -10.66 19.39
N GLY A 124 9.23 -11.81 19.88
CA GLY A 124 8.49 -11.88 21.13
C GLY A 124 9.44 -12.27 22.24
N THR A 125 9.53 -11.45 23.28
CA THR A 125 10.20 -11.77 24.53
C THR A 125 9.15 -11.89 25.64
N ASN A 126 9.59 -12.29 26.83
CA ASN A 126 8.70 -12.33 27.98
C ASN A 126 7.98 -11.00 28.20
N GLN A 127 8.62 -9.84 27.99
CA GLN A 127 8.05 -8.53 28.35
C GLN A 127 7.49 -7.74 27.16
N TYR A 128 8.07 -7.93 25.98
CA TYR A 128 7.82 -7.06 24.83
C TYR A 128 7.57 -7.86 23.55
N LEU A 129 6.72 -7.29 22.69
CA LEU A 129 6.84 -7.46 21.26
C LEU A 129 7.79 -6.39 20.73
N ILE A 130 8.88 -6.83 20.12
CA ILE A 130 9.91 -5.95 19.54
C ILE A 130 9.75 -5.97 18.03
N GLU A 131 9.55 -4.81 17.43
CA GLU A 131 9.52 -4.62 15.98
C GLU A 131 10.84 -4.00 15.51
N PHE A 132 11.47 -4.64 14.53
CA PHE A 132 12.68 -4.15 13.88
C PHE A 132 12.33 -3.60 12.50
N ASN A 133 12.32 -2.27 12.42
CA ASN A 133 12.24 -1.53 11.17
C ASN A 133 13.65 -1.30 10.59
N ASP A 134 13.73 -0.99 9.29
CA ASP A 134 14.99 -0.69 8.59
C ASP A 134 15.81 0.40 9.33
N ASN A 135 15.14 1.30 10.06
CA ASN A 135 15.75 2.48 10.71
C ASN A 135 15.50 2.59 12.22
N SER A 136 14.69 1.71 12.84
CA SER A 136 14.32 1.84 14.25
C SER A 136 13.95 0.51 14.89
N VAL A 137 14.07 0.44 16.21
CA VAL A 137 13.60 -0.69 17.01
C VAL A 137 12.51 -0.18 17.93
N ASN A 138 11.29 -0.70 17.79
CA ASN A 138 10.15 -0.31 18.59
C ASN A 138 9.81 -1.43 19.59
N TYR A 139 9.59 -1.04 20.85
CA TYR A 139 9.26 -1.96 21.93
C TYR A 139 7.81 -1.74 22.37
N TYR A 140 7.00 -2.79 22.29
CA TYR A 140 5.59 -2.78 22.68
C TYR A 140 5.37 -3.74 23.83
N LYS A 141 4.97 -3.23 25.00
CA LYS A 141 4.65 -4.12 26.14
C LYS A 141 3.44 -4.96 25.80
N TRP A 142 3.43 -6.23 26.18
CA TRP A 142 2.27 -7.11 25.94
C TRP A 142 0.96 -6.56 26.53
N SER A 143 1.05 -5.85 27.65
CA SER A 143 -0.09 -5.20 28.30
C SER A 143 -0.70 -4.03 27.51
N GLU A 144 -0.04 -3.53 26.46
CA GLU A 144 -0.53 -2.46 25.59
C GLU A 144 -1.47 -2.98 24.49
N PHE A 145 -1.50 -4.30 24.25
CA PHE A 145 -2.40 -4.90 23.29
C PHE A 145 -3.77 -5.20 23.91
N GLU A 146 -4.82 -4.93 23.14
CA GLU A 146 -6.21 -5.16 23.54
C GLU A 146 -6.73 -6.47 22.95
N ASN A 147 -6.53 -6.64 21.63
CA ASN A 147 -7.11 -7.73 20.85
C ASN A 147 -6.11 -8.28 19.84
N THR A 148 -6.29 -9.55 19.49
CA THR A 148 -5.53 -10.25 18.46
C THR A 148 -6.49 -10.87 17.47
N TYR A 149 -6.34 -10.53 16.20
CA TYR A 149 -7.08 -11.12 15.09
C TYR A 149 -6.13 -11.98 14.28
N ASN A 150 -6.64 -13.09 13.73
CA ASN A 150 -5.87 -13.90 12.80
C ASN A 150 -6.68 -14.17 11.54
N ILE A 151 -5.96 -14.32 10.44
CA ILE A 151 -6.50 -14.76 9.15
C ILE A 151 -5.56 -15.85 8.66
N LYS A 152 -6.06 -17.09 8.56
CA LYS A 152 -5.31 -18.19 7.96
C LYS A 152 -5.26 -17.98 6.45
N ASN A 153 -4.05 -17.90 5.90
CA ASN A 153 -3.79 -17.87 4.46
C ASN A 153 -3.40 -19.27 3.97
N ARG A 154 -2.94 -19.40 2.71
CA ARG A 154 -2.58 -20.69 2.08
C ARG A 154 -1.63 -21.53 2.94
N LYS A 155 -1.93 -22.85 2.95
CA LYS A 155 -1.27 -24.03 3.55
C LYS A 155 -0.46 -23.92 4.86
N ASP A 156 0.30 -22.87 5.16
CA ASP A 156 1.04 -22.69 6.43
C ASP A 156 1.31 -21.23 6.82
N ALA A 157 0.78 -20.27 6.05
CA ALA A 157 0.95 -18.85 6.30
C ALA A 157 -0.25 -18.27 7.07
N MET A 158 -0.01 -17.43 8.08
CA MET A 158 -1.06 -16.74 8.83
C MET A 158 -0.76 -15.25 8.90
N ASP A 159 -1.80 -14.42 8.74
CA ASP A 159 -1.75 -13.01 9.08
C ASP A 159 -2.24 -12.86 10.52
N ILE A 160 -1.45 -12.21 11.37
CA ILE A 160 -1.78 -11.90 12.76
C ILE A 160 -1.81 -10.39 12.90
N ILE A 161 -2.92 -9.85 13.37
CA ILE A 161 -3.14 -8.41 13.56
C ILE A 161 -3.36 -8.15 15.05
N LEU A 162 -2.48 -7.35 15.65
CA LEU A 162 -2.55 -6.93 17.04
C LEU A 162 -3.07 -5.51 17.12
N THR A 163 -4.07 -5.28 17.97
CA THR A 163 -4.64 -3.93 18.18
C THR A 163 -4.10 -3.34 19.48
N LEU A 164 -3.53 -2.13 19.40
CA LEU A 164 -3.05 -1.36 20.55
C LEU A 164 -4.22 -0.66 21.28
N LYS A 165 -4.11 -0.52 22.60
CA LYS A 165 -5.05 0.24 23.44
C LYS A 165 -5.06 1.73 23.06
N LYS A 166 -6.24 2.33 23.02
CA LYS A 166 -6.46 3.74 22.61
C LYS A 166 -5.69 4.79 23.44
N SER A 167 -5.30 4.49 24.68
CA SER A 167 -4.74 5.47 25.63
C SER A 167 -3.33 5.99 25.29
N LYS A 168 -2.53 5.27 24.48
CA LYS A 168 -1.15 5.68 24.13
C LYS A 168 -1.11 6.74 22.99
N ILE A 169 -2.19 6.87 22.24
CA ILE A 169 -2.24 7.61 20.98
C ILE A 169 -2.31 9.12 21.22
N ASN A 170 -2.90 9.53 22.34
CA ASN A 170 -2.97 10.92 22.74
C ASN A 170 -1.60 11.50 23.15
N ASN A 171 -0.62 10.64 23.49
CA ASN A 171 0.68 11.08 24.01
C ASN A 171 1.78 11.12 22.95
N GLU A 172 1.73 10.27 21.91
CA GLU A 172 2.76 10.22 20.86
C GLU A 172 2.45 11.06 19.62
N THR A 173 1.18 11.42 19.39
CA THR A 173 0.83 12.15 18.16
C THR A 173 1.19 13.63 18.16
N GLY A 174 1.60 14.24 19.30
CA GLY A 174 2.10 15.63 19.36
C GLY A 174 1.19 16.69 18.72
N LEU A 175 -0.01 16.31 18.31
CA LEU A 175 -1.00 17.14 17.69
C LEU A 175 -1.71 17.81 18.84
N ASP A 176 -1.13 18.93 19.28
CA ASP A 176 -1.81 19.89 20.12
C ASP A 176 -3.20 20.13 19.55
N LEU A 177 -4.18 19.63 20.31
CA LEU A 177 -5.59 19.61 19.99
C LEU A 177 -6.19 21.03 20.02
N SER A 178 -5.38 22.06 20.30
CA SER A 178 -5.73 23.48 20.14
C SER A 178 -6.02 23.88 18.67
N SER A 179 -5.46 23.15 17.70
CA SER A 179 -5.75 23.39 16.27
C SER A 179 -7.02 22.69 15.75
N LYS A 180 -7.74 21.92 16.60
CA LYS A 180 -8.97 21.18 16.25
C LYS A 180 -10.09 22.06 15.69
N ASP A 181 -10.12 23.34 16.05
CA ASP A 181 -11.23 24.23 15.67
C ASP A 181 -11.08 24.84 14.27
N LYS A 182 -9.89 24.78 13.65
CA LYS A 182 -9.67 25.34 12.31
C LYS A 182 -9.92 24.36 11.16
N LEU A 183 -9.94 23.05 11.41
CA LEU A 183 -10.16 22.01 10.38
C LEU A 183 -11.60 21.50 10.28
N ASN A 184 -12.49 21.89 11.20
CA ASN A 184 -13.89 21.48 11.17
C ASN A 184 -14.74 22.23 10.12
N ASN A 185 -14.19 23.25 9.44
CA ASN A 185 -14.95 24.11 8.54
C ASN A 185 -14.60 23.96 7.04
N MET A 186 -13.79 22.98 6.65
CA MET A 186 -13.55 22.71 5.22
C MET A 186 -14.52 21.65 4.68
N ASN A 187 -15.67 22.10 4.18
CA ASN A 187 -16.60 21.29 3.40
C ASN A 187 -16.05 21.05 2.00
N ILE A 188 -15.19 20.04 1.85
CA ILE A 188 -14.77 19.56 0.53
C ILE A 188 -15.86 18.62 0.01
N THR A 189 -16.45 18.90 -1.14
CA THR A 189 -17.42 18.04 -1.80
C THR A 189 -16.79 17.36 -3.01
N ILE A 190 -16.98 16.05 -3.16
CA ILE A 190 -16.63 15.30 -4.37
C ILE A 190 -17.92 14.67 -4.91
N ASN A 191 -18.27 14.98 -6.16
CA ASN A 191 -19.52 14.54 -6.80
C ASN A 191 -20.78 14.86 -5.97
N GLY A 192 -20.85 16.06 -5.40
CA GLY A 192 -22.00 16.51 -4.60
C GLY A 192 -22.17 15.83 -3.24
N LYS A 193 -21.25 14.93 -2.85
CA LYS A 193 -21.23 14.33 -1.51
C LYS A 193 -20.18 15.02 -0.65
N PRO A 194 -20.53 15.51 0.55
CA PRO A 194 -19.55 16.06 1.48
C PRO A 194 -18.57 14.96 1.86
N LEU A 195 -17.28 15.22 1.67
CA LEU A 195 -16.22 14.32 2.06
C LEU A 195 -16.20 14.28 3.59
N ASN A 196 -16.63 13.18 4.18
CA ASN A 196 -16.71 13.05 5.63
C ASN A 196 -15.29 12.94 6.21
N VAL A 197 -14.75 14.06 6.68
CA VAL A 197 -13.43 14.14 7.31
C VAL A 197 -13.33 13.20 8.52
N GLN A 198 -14.44 12.86 9.19
CA GLN A 198 -14.46 11.87 10.27
C GLN A 198 -14.26 10.44 9.77
N GLU A 199 -14.72 10.09 8.56
CA GLU A 199 -14.45 8.79 7.94
C GLU A 199 -12.99 8.67 7.51
N ILE A 200 -12.40 9.75 7.01
CA ILE A 200 -10.96 9.81 6.68
C ILE A 200 -10.11 9.71 7.96
N LYS A 201 -10.52 10.38 9.04
CA LYS A 201 -9.89 10.26 10.37
C LYS A 201 -10.05 8.84 10.95
N LYS A 202 -11.21 8.20 10.80
CA LYS A 202 -11.42 6.79 11.18
C LYS A 202 -10.56 5.86 10.35
N ALA A 203 -10.42 6.09 9.05
CA ALA A 203 -9.53 5.33 8.18
C ALA A 203 -8.07 5.50 8.63
N HIS A 204 -7.61 6.74 8.90
CA HIS A 204 -6.27 7.04 9.40
C HIS A 204 -5.98 6.40 10.76
N SER A 205 -6.92 6.52 11.71
CA SER A 205 -6.89 5.80 13.00
C SER A 205 -6.83 4.29 12.79
N PHE A 206 -7.58 3.71 11.85
CA PHE A 206 -7.53 2.28 11.55
C PHE A 206 -6.13 1.77 11.18
N PHE A 207 -5.26 2.65 10.67
CA PHE A 207 -3.87 2.34 10.32
C PHE A 207 -2.88 2.47 11.47
N MET A 208 -3.10 3.41 12.40
CA MET A 208 -2.15 3.70 13.49
C MET A 208 -2.29 2.77 14.71
N HIS A 209 -3.41 2.03 14.83
CA HIS A 209 -3.72 1.28 16.06
C HIS A 209 -3.40 -0.22 15.93
N LYS A 210 -2.75 -0.63 14.84
CA LYS A 210 -2.60 -2.05 14.49
C LYS A 210 -1.18 -2.38 14.08
N ILE A 211 -0.64 -3.45 14.66
CA ILE A 211 0.61 -4.09 14.24
C ILE A 211 0.23 -5.35 13.46
N GLY A 212 0.70 -5.45 12.21
CA GLY A 212 0.36 -6.54 11.30
C GLY A 212 1.56 -7.44 11.02
N LEU A 213 1.56 -8.66 11.55
CA LEU A 213 2.50 -9.71 11.21
C LEU A 213 1.88 -10.54 10.08
N LEU A 214 2.30 -10.32 8.83
CA LEU A 214 1.63 -10.90 7.67
C LEU A 214 2.38 -12.10 7.08
N GLY A 215 1.62 -13.12 6.70
CA GLY A 215 2.10 -14.32 6.04
C GLY A 215 3.21 -15.01 6.81
N ILE A 216 3.05 -15.10 8.12
CA ILE A 216 3.98 -15.75 9.02
C ILE A 216 3.89 -17.26 8.81
N GLN A 217 5.02 -17.87 8.46
CA GLN A 217 5.17 -19.32 8.43
C GLN A 217 5.06 -19.88 9.85
N ASN A 218 4.39 -21.03 10.03
CA ASN A 218 4.05 -21.58 11.35
C ASN A 218 3.23 -20.61 12.20
N GLY A 219 2.42 -19.77 11.57
CA GLY A 219 1.73 -18.67 12.25
C GLY A 219 0.77 -19.12 13.37
N GLY A 220 0.30 -20.37 13.36
CA GLY A 220 -0.45 -20.93 14.49
C GLY A 220 0.36 -21.02 15.79
N LEU A 221 1.62 -21.43 15.72
CA LEU A 221 2.53 -21.51 16.87
C LEU A 221 2.87 -20.10 17.39
N VAL A 222 3.17 -19.18 16.47
CA VAL A 222 3.46 -17.77 16.79
C VAL A 222 2.25 -17.10 17.44
N LEU A 223 1.05 -17.33 16.92
CA LEU A 223 -0.18 -16.83 17.51
C LEU A 223 -0.39 -17.35 18.93
N ASN A 224 -0.12 -18.64 19.18
CA ASN A 224 -0.26 -19.22 20.52
C ASN A 224 0.73 -18.59 21.50
N MET A 225 1.98 -18.37 21.09
CA MET A 225 2.99 -17.67 21.91
C MET A 225 2.57 -16.22 22.20
N ILE A 226 2.07 -15.49 21.20
CA ILE A 226 1.56 -14.13 21.39
C ILE A 226 0.40 -14.10 22.38
N LYS A 227 -0.58 -15.01 22.23
CA LYS A 227 -1.72 -15.08 23.14
C LYS A 227 -1.30 -15.42 24.57
N HIS A 228 -0.41 -16.40 24.72
CA HIS A 228 0.14 -16.78 26.01
C HIS A 228 0.81 -15.60 26.71
N ASN A 229 1.67 -14.86 26.00
CA ASN A 229 2.34 -13.68 26.55
C ASN A 229 1.32 -12.57 26.88
N MET A 230 0.35 -12.31 26.02
CA MET A 230 -0.71 -11.33 26.32
C MET A 230 -1.57 -11.71 27.53
N GLU A 231 -1.86 -13.00 27.72
CA GLU A 231 -2.67 -13.51 28.85
C GLU A 231 -1.91 -13.40 30.16
N ARG A 232 -0.62 -13.77 30.20
CA ARG A 232 0.23 -13.67 31.41
C ARG A 232 0.16 -12.26 32.03
N TYR A 233 0.20 -11.21 31.22
CA TYR A 233 0.13 -9.82 31.70
C TYR A 233 -1.28 -9.32 32.05
N LYS A 234 -2.34 -10.05 31.68
CA LYS A 234 -3.69 -9.77 32.17
C LYS A 234 -3.87 -10.32 33.58
N THR A 235 -3.29 -11.49 33.87
CA THR A 235 -3.34 -12.12 35.20
C THR A 235 -2.43 -11.42 36.21
N ASP A 236 -1.22 -10.99 35.82
CA ASP A 236 -0.28 -10.33 36.74
C ASP A 236 -0.73 -8.94 37.22
N LYS A 237 -1.78 -8.36 36.63
CA LYS A 237 -2.37 -7.08 37.09
C LYS A 237 -3.54 -7.24 38.07
N GLN A 238 -3.90 -8.48 38.41
CA GLN A 238 -4.98 -8.79 39.37
C GLN A 238 -4.45 -9.24 40.74
N VAL A 239 -3.14 -9.15 40.97
CA VAL A 239 -2.46 -9.43 42.25
C VAL A 239 -1.92 -8.12 42.82
#